data_AF-A0A2P8HA14-F1
#
_entry.id   AF-A0A2P8HA14-F1
#
_cell.length_a   1.000
_cell.length_b   1.000
_cell.length_c   1.000
_cell.angle_alpha   90.00
_cell.angle_beta   90.00
_cell.angle_gamma   90.00
#
_symmetry.space_group_name_H-M   'P 1'
#
loop_
_entity.id
_entity.type
_entity.pdbx_description
1 polymer ?
#
loop_
_entity_poly.entity_id
_entity_poly.type
_entity_poly.pdbx_seq_one_letter_code
_entity_poly.pdbx_strand_id
1 'polypeptide(L)'
;MSYSYIKLWLGGSLFLQKTTVQAFILSIIKTKAMKRRIFTVMLFLLSSATAFAQLKVGSNPSQINKSSILELESTRQGLLLPRIPGANLTAAPLNAAPDGMIIYVTDSSSLFIRKNGLWQKMSVDSVAGNNNWNTVGNAGLDSAKNFLGTTDQQALIFKTGNAERMRFMVNGNIKMAAGTIPAGTNQLEVLVIDPITGVLLQRTMAASAFNNAIVSLNGLRDTVQTFAADSLAGKDFTITSAAGVHTFNIPTQSGNGVTSRGLLSYGDWLRFDSSARFQILHTLFSTTPDVNGISVNNGTLTLHAADATNPGGVSVADQTFGGNKTFQNNVHVVQNATIDGNVVLTNVANAVAADSNNVIIKRTDGTLVKRFLNESAFKTLAVGKSPGTVNDINIDSTSATQTIINIPDASTTVRGVINLLSGQTFAGYKGFRDSLAVGVAEGTKSNSTFQVNGSMATNLTKVTSSYTVTVADNTVLADATGGALTITLPSPTNIPGRIYTVKKIGNGGIDKEVTISAAGGTIDGSTNYIIYNDWTFVTLQTDGTDWFVIKK
;
A
#
# COMPACT_ATOMS: atom_id res chain seq x y z
N MET A 1 110.94 60.30 -150.70
CA MET A 1 111.20 61.35 -151.71
C MET A 1 110.00 61.37 -152.65
N SER A 2 109.42 62.49 -153.07
CA SER A 2 109.70 63.89 -152.72
C SER A 2 108.43 64.73 -152.94
N TYR A 3 108.06 65.54 -151.93
CA TYR A 3 107.19 66.73 -151.97
C TYR A 3 105.80 66.77 -152.66
N SER A 4 104.91 67.51 -151.98
CA SER A 4 103.68 68.13 -152.50
C SER A 4 102.57 67.21 -153.01
N TYR A 5 101.65 66.88 -152.10
CA TYR A 5 100.37 66.24 -152.40
C TYR A 5 99.48 67.13 -153.28
N ILE A 6 99.43 66.85 -154.59
CA ILE A 6 98.45 67.43 -155.52
C ILE A 6 98.29 66.56 -156.78
N LYS A 7 97.12 66.68 -157.43
CA LYS A 7 96.77 66.35 -158.84
C LYS A 7 96.41 64.90 -159.29
N LEU A 8 95.15 64.81 -159.77
CA LEU A 8 94.69 64.44 -161.13
C LEU A 8 94.32 62.98 -161.54
N TRP A 9 93.16 62.91 -162.21
CA TRP A 9 92.72 62.01 -163.33
C TRP A 9 92.19 60.57 -163.07
N LEU A 10 90.90 60.37 -163.45
CA LEU A 10 90.09 59.17 -163.85
C LEU A 10 90.31 57.78 -163.17
N GLY A 11 89.33 56.85 -163.11
CA GLY A 11 87.91 56.83 -163.53
C GLY A 11 87.31 55.40 -163.49
N GLY A 12 85.97 55.26 -163.42
CA GLY A 12 85.20 53.98 -163.43
C GLY A 12 84.40 53.72 -162.13
N SER A 13 83.07 53.91 -162.08
CA SER A 13 81.97 52.97 -162.45
C SER A 13 81.85 51.75 -161.50
N LEU A 14 80.72 51.39 -160.89
CA LEU A 14 79.30 51.81 -161.04
C LEU A 14 78.66 51.95 -159.63
N PHE A 15 77.78 52.95 -159.42
CA PHE A 15 77.47 53.55 -158.10
C PHE A 15 75.98 53.47 -157.73
N LEU A 16 75.64 53.52 -156.42
CA LEU A 16 74.89 54.67 -155.85
C LEU A 16 74.94 54.77 -154.30
N GLN A 17 74.79 56.00 -153.80
CA GLN A 17 75.17 56.53 -152.47
C GLN A 17 74.40 57.88 -152.22
N LYS A 18 74.21 58.48 -151.03
CA LYS A 18 74.64 58.25 -149.62
C LYS A 18 73.87 59.19 -148.65
N THR A 19 73.79 58.89 -147.33
CA THR A 19 73.57 59.88 -146.21
C THR A 19 72.25 60.72 -146.30
N THR A 20 71.84 61.72 -145.47
CA THR A 20 72.43 62.60 -144.42
C THR A 20 71.28 63.29 -143.60
N VAL A 21 71.33 63.44 -142.26
CA VAL A 21 71.57 64.67 -141.43
C VAL A 21 70.37 65.55 -140.97
N GLN A 22 70.58 66.22 -139.82
CA GLN A 22 69.70 67.15 -139.11
C GLN A 22 69.48 68.53 -139.79
N ALA A 23 68.41 69.21 -139.34
CA ALA A 23 68.26 70.67 -139.18
C ALA A 23 68.22 71.59 -140.42
N PHE A 24 67.06 72.22 -140.63
CA PHE A 24 66.99 73.55 -141.25
C PHE A 24 65.84 74.40 -140.68
N ILE A 25 66.20 75.59 -140.17
CA ILE A 25 65.39 76.80 -139.98
C ILE A 25 64.20 76.76 -138.98
N LEU A 26 64.53 77.22 -137.77
CA LEU A 26 63.75 78.18 -137.00
C LEU A 26 63.60 79.52 -137.76
N SER A 27 62.40 80.12 -137.84
CA SER A 27 62.11 81.59 -137.66
C SER A 27 60.78 82.03 -138.32
N ILE A 28 60.26 83.22 -137.92
CA ILE A 28 59.21 84.07 -138.57
C ILE A 28 57.71 83.70 -138.32
N ILE A 29 56.72 84.60 -138.09
CA ILE A 29 56.58 85.98 -137.54
C ILE A 29 55.10 86.22 -137.09
N LYS A 30 54.90 87.17 -136.15
CA LYS A 30 53.68 87.83 -135.62
C LYS A 30 52.55 88.18 -136.63
N THR A 31 51.25 88.06 -136.27
CA THR A 31 50.15 89.09 -136.47
C THR A 31 48.73 88.65 -136.03
N LYS A 32 47.82 89.62 -135.79
CA LYS A 32 46.46 89.47 -135.20
C LYS A 32 45.45 88.56 -135.93
N ALA A 33 45.64 88.22 -137.21
CA ALA A 33 44.63 87.55 -138.04
C ALA A 33 44.32 86.09 -137.60
N MET A 34 45.23 85.46 -136.84
CA MET A 34 45.09 84.11 -136.28
C MET A 34 43.80 83.91 -135.46
N LYS A 35 43.18 84.98 -134.92
CA LYS A 35 41.93 84.89 -134.14
C LYS A 35 40.69 84.49 -134.96
N ARG A 36 40.60 84.81 -136.25
CA ARG A 36 39.42 84.44 -137.07
C ARG A 36 39.39 82.96 -137.49
N ARG A 37 40.54 82.29 -137.51
CA ARG A 37 40.63 80.84 -137.75
C ARG A 37 40.12 79.99 -136.58
N ILE A 38 39.87 80.59 -135.41
CA ILE A 38 39.39 79.88 -134.21
C ILE A 38 37.86 79.91 -134.13
N PHE A 39 37.19 81.03 -134.42
CA PHE A 39 35.75 81.17 -134.17
C PHE A 39 34.86 80.35 -135.12
N THR A 40 35.11 80.39 -136.44
CA THR A 40 34.32 79.60 -137.40
C THR A 40 34.63 78.10 -137.31
N VAL A 41 35.86 77.75 -136.90
CA VAL A 41 36.20 76.36 -136.56
C VAL A 41 35.57 75.96 -135.22
N MET A 42 35.33 76.86 -134.26
CA MET A 42 34.60 76.60 -133.00
C MET A 42 33.08 76.42 -133.16
N LEU A 43 32.50 76.76 -134.33
CA LEU A 43 31.17 76.26 -134.71
C LEU A 43 31.24 74.78 -135.17
N PHE A 44 32.41 74.16 -135.05
CA PHE A 44 32.66 72.79 -134.62
C PHE A 44 31.43 72.11 -134.00
N LEU A 45 31.18 70.88 -134.45
CA LEU A 45 30.85 69.73 -133.60
C LEU A 45 29.59 69.78 -132.71
N LEU A 46 28.80 70.86 -132.69
CA LEU A 46 27.54 70.91 -131.93
C LEU A 46 26.37 70.19 -132.61
N SER A 47 26.55 69.68 -133.84
CA SER A 47 25.50 68.99 -134.62
C SER A 47 25.79 67.52 -134.94
N SER A 48 26.88 66.94 -134.43
CA SER A 48 27.25 65.53 -134.66
C SER A 48 27.33 64.73 -133.37
N ALA A 49 26.19 64.60 -132.68
CA ALA A 49 26.03 63.62 -131.60
C ALA A 49 25.45 62.32 -132.17
N THR A 50 26.25 61.24 -132.14
CA THR A 50 25.81 59.88 -132.51
C THR A 50 24.85 59.34 -131.46
N ALA A 51 23.60 59.04 -131.85
CA ALA A 51 22.65 58.38 -130.96
C ALA A 51 22.97 56.87 -130.85
N PHE A 52 23.38 56.41 -129.66
CA PHE A 52 23.44 54.98 -129.35
C PHE A 52 22.03 54.47 -129.05
N ALA A 53 21.34 53.98 -130.08
CA ALA A 53 20.05 53.33 -129.91
C ALA A 53 20.22 51.91 -129.33
N GLN A 54 19.90 51.74 -128.05
CA GLN A 54 19.73 50.42 -127.43
C GLN A 54 18.51 49.71 -128.04
N LEU A 55 18.67 48.42 -128.40
CA LEU A 55 17.67 47.71 -129.20
C LEU A 55 16.61 47.08 -128.28
N LYS A 56 15.41 47.67 -128.26
CA LYS A 56 14.21 47.01 -127.73
C LYS A 56 13.34 46.51 -128.88
N VAL A 57 12.89 45.25 -128.78
CA VAL A 57 11.90 44.66 -129.68
C VAL A 57 10.70 44.22 -128.85
N GLY A 58 9.54 44.82 -129.10
CA GLY A 58 8.32 44.55 -128.34
C GLY A 58 7.29 45.66 -128.47
N SER A 59 6.20 45.56 -127.71
CA SER A 59 5.05 46.45 -127.81
C SER A 59 5.28 47.87 -127.25
N ASN A 60 6.22 48.05 -126.30
CA ASN A 60 6.52 49.36 -125.71
C ASN A 60 7.98 49.80 -125.99
N PRO A 61 8.36 50.11 -127.24
CA PRO A 61 9.74 50.43 -127.62
C PRO A 61 10.30 51.71 -127.00
N SER A 62 9.45 52.60 -126.46
CA SER A 62 9.86 53.83 -125.78
C SER A 62 10.17 53.66 -124.28
N GLN A 63 9.75 52.55 -123.66
CA GLN A 63 10.09 52.22 -122.27
C GLN A 63 11.13 51.11 -122.27
N ILE A 64 12.37 51.45 -121.93
CA ILE A 64 13.51 50.54 -122.04
C ILE A 64 14.20 50.40 -120.70
N ASN A 65 14.43 49.16 -120.27
CA ASN A 65 15.14 48.85 -119.05
C ASN A 65 16.63 49.20 -119.19
N LYS A 66 17.09 50.21 -118.43
CA LYS A 66 18.47 50.71 -118.45
C LYS A 66 19.53 49.67 -118.04
N SER A 67 19.13 48.54 -117.46
CA SER A 67 20.01 47.44 -117.08
C SER A 67 20.24 46.42 -118.21
N SER A 68 19.62 46.57 -119.38
CA SER A 68 19.72 45.63 -120.51
C SER A 68 20.07 46.32 -121.82
N ILE A 69 21.07 45.78 -122.54
CA ILE A 69 21.49 46.25 -123.87
C ILE A 69 20.57 45.78 -125.01
N LEU A 70 19.85 44.68 -124.78
CA LEU A 70 18.81 44.12 -125.64
C LEU A 70 17.62 43.75 -124.75
N GLU A 71 16.44 44.25 -125.08
CA GLU A 71 15.19 43.91 -124.39
C GLU A 71 14.19 43.30 -125.38
N LEU A 72 13.68 42.11 -125.06
CA LEU A 72 12.67 41.39 -125.85
C LEU A 72 11.38 41.32 -125.02
N GLU A 73 10.44 42.22 -125.32
CA GLU A 73 9.18 42.35 -124.57
C GLU A 73 8.03 41.71 -125.37
N SER A 74 7.47 40.62 -124.85
CA SER A 74 6.20 40.07 -125.33
C SER A 74 5.49 39.30 -124.22
N THR A 75 4.16 39.31 -124.26
CA THR A 75 3.30 38.55 -123.33
C THR A 75 2.95 37.15 -123.85
N ARG A 76 3.31 36.83 -125.11
CA ARG A 76 2.94 35.56 -125.79
C ARG A 76 4.08 34.93 -126.59
N GLN A 77 5.20 35.63 -126.76
CA GLN A 77 6.39 35.17 -127.46
C GLN A 77 7.59 35.29 -126.52
N GLY A 78 8.64 34.53 -126.78
CA GLY A 78 9.89 34.59 -126.02
C GLY A 78 11.10 34.42 -126.93
N LEU A 79 12.29 34.60 -126.36
CA LEU A 79 13.53 34.31 -127.06
C LEU A 79 13.69 32.79 -127.24
N LEU A 80 13.50 32.29 -128.45
CA LEU A 80 13.88 30.93 -128.79
C LEU A 80 15.40 30.85 -128.98
N LEU A 81 16.10 30.41 -127.93
CA LEU A 81 17.54 30.17 -127.97
C LEU A 81 17.91 29.02 -128.91
N PRO A 82 19.16 28.96 -129.41
CA PRO A 82 19.66 27.81 -130.16
C PRO A 82 19.41 26.51 -129.40
N ARG A 83 18.74 25.56 -130.08
CA ARG A 83 18.39 24.24 -129.54
C ARG A 83 19.48 23.24 -129.95
N ILE A 84 20.26 22.80 -128.98
CA ILE A 84 21.50 22.04 -129.20
C ILE A 84 21.38 20.66 -128.52
N PRO A 85 21.63 19.54 -129.23
CA PRO A 85 21.81 18.24 -128.61
C PRO A 85 23.00 18.21 -127.65
N GLY A 86 22.88 17.53 -126.51
CA GLY A 86 23.90 17.49 -125.46
C GLY A 86 25.26 16.98 -125.94
N ALA A 87 25.26 16.08 -126.91
CA ALA A 87 26.48 15.57 -127.57
C ALA A 87 27.33 16.67 -128.24
N ASN A 88 26.72 17.79 -128.66
CA ASN A 88 27.41 18.86 -129.38
C ASN A 88 28.09 19.87 -128.44
N LEU A 89 27.86 19.81 -127.12
CA LEU A 89 28.41 20.76 -126.15
C LEU A 89 29.94 20.65 -125.97
N THR A 90 30.49 19.49 -126.30
CA THR A 90 31.93 19.16 -126.23
C THR A 90 32.62 19.22 -127.60
N ALA A 91 31.89 19.49 -128.67
CA ALA A 91 32.41 19.67 -130.02
C ALA A 91 32.68 21.16 -130.35
N ALA A 92 33.61 21.42 -131.28
CA ALA A 92 33.85 22.77 -131.77
C ALA A 92 32.68 23.26 -132.65
N PRO A 93 32.28 24.55 -132.56
CA PRO A 93 32.87 25.62 -131.75
C PRO A 93 32.33 25.73 -130.31
N LEU A 94 31.31 24.95 -129.91
CA LEU A 94 30.63 25.11 -128.62
C LEU A 94 31.47 24.72 -127.40
N ASN A 95 32.48 23.87 -127.57
CA ASN A 95 33.46 23.54 -126.54
C ASN A 95 34.36 24.71 -126.14
N ALA A 96 34.49 25.71 -127.02
CA ALA A 96 35.24 26.95 -126.81
C ALA A 96 34.32 28.19 -126.75
N ALA A 97 33.00 27.98 -126.56
CA ALA A 97 32.06 29.08 -126.40
C ALA A 97 32.45 29.98 -125.20
N PRO A 98 32.33 31.33 -125.35
CA PRO A 98 32.59 32.26 -124.26
C PRO A 98 31.56 32.13 -123.13
N ASP A 99 32.01 32.37 -121.91
CA ASP A 99 31.16 32.42 -120.73
C ASP A 99 30.06 33.49 -120.86
N GLY A 100 28.89 33.21 -120.28
CA GLY A 100 27.67 34.00 -120.45
C GLY A 100 26.80 33.57 -121.63
N MET A 101 27.29 32.75 -122.57
CA MET A 101 26.45 32.19 -123.64
C MET A 101 25.34 31.29 -123.05
N ILE A 102 24.09 31.47 -123.49
CA ILE A 102 22.94 30.66 -123.07
C ILE A 102 22.38 29.89 -124.25
N ILE A 103 22.10 28.61 -124.05
CA ILE A 103 21.50 27.71 -125.04
C ILE A 103 20.41 26.84 -124.39
N TYR A 104 19.55 26.24 -125.22
CA TYR A 104 18.63 25.21 -124.76
C TYR A 104 19.16 23.83 -125.14
N VAL A 105 19.44 22.99 -124.15
CA VAL A 105 19.92 21.62 -124.40
C VAL A 105 18.73 20.68 -124.51
N THR A 106 18.52 20.12 -125.70
CA THR A 106 17.30 19.36 -126.03
C THR A 106 17.12 18.14 -125.15
N ASP A 107 18.20 17.39 -124.92
CA ASP A 107 18.15 16.06 -124.31
C ASP A 107 17.95 16.13 -122.79
N SER A 108 18.27 17.29 -122.20
CA SER A 108 18.00 17.63 -120.80
C SER A 108 16.73 18.46 -120.61
N SER A 109 16.05 18.84 -121.70
CA SER A 109 14.91 19.78 -121.72
C SER A 109 15.13 21.06 -120.89
N SER A 110 16.37 21.57 -120.83
CA SER A 110 16.79 22.59 -119.86
C SER A 110 17.65 23.69 -120.48
N LEU A 111 17.64 24.86 -119.86
CA LEU A 111 18.58 25.95 -120.16
C LEU A 111 19.96 25.62 -119.59
N PHE A 112 20.99 25.91 -120.38
CA PHE A 112 22.39 25.84 -119.97
C PHE A 112 23.05 27.18 -120.23
N ILE A 113 23.88 27.61 -119.28
CA ILE A 113 24.75 28.78 -119.40
C ILE A 113 26.20 28.31 -119.41
N ARG A 114 27.00 28.93 -120.27
CA ARG A 114 28.46 28.75 -120.28
C ARG A 114 29.05 29.53 -119.11
N LYS A 115 29.80 28.87 -118.22
CA LYS A 115 30.44 29.50 -117.06
C LYS A 115 31.72 28.76 -116.68
N ASN A 116 32.80 29.51 -116.47
CA ASN A 116 34.14 29.03 -116.18
C ASN A 116 34.62 27.95 -117.17
N GLY A 117 34.31 28.10 -118.46
CA GLY A 117 34.68 27.12 -119.48
C GLY A 117 33.92 25.79 -119.42
N LEU A 118 32.80 25.73 -118.70
CA LEU A 118 31.90 24.57 -118.63
C LEU A 118 30.47 24.95 -119.00
N TRP A 119 29.72 24.00 -119.56
CA TRP A 119 28.28 24.14 -119.78
C TRP A 119 27.54 23.72 -118.51
N GLN A 120 26.96 24.69 -117.79
CA GLN A 120 26.25 24.46 -116.55
C GLN A 120 24.73 24.49 -116.77
N LYS A 121 24.03 23.43 -116.34
CA LYS A 121 22.57 23.41 -116.28
C LYS A 121 22.10 24.48 -115.29
N MET A 122 21.21 25.35 -115.72
CA MET A 122 20.55 26.30 -114.82
C MET A 122 19.51 25.54 -114.01
N SER A 123 19.74 25.40 -112.70
CA SER A 123 18.77 24.76 -111.79
C SER A 123 17.59 25.69 -111.51
N VAL A 124 16.40 25.10 -111.35
CA VAL A 124 15.19 25.82 -110.94
C VAL A 124 15.03 25.65 -109.43
N ASP A 125 15.26 26.72 -108.67
CA ASP A 125 15.23 26.74 -107.20
C ASP A 125 13.80 26.79 -106.61
N SER A 126 12.81 26.31 -107.38
CA SER A 126 11.38 26.55 -107.11
C SER A 126 10.45 25.40 -107.51
N VAL A 127 10.97 24.17 -107.60
CA VAL A 127 10.15 22.95 -107.57
C VAL A 127 10.57 22.11 -106.37
N ALA A 128 9.59 21.62 -105.60
CA ALA A 128 9.81 20.90 -104.34
C ALA A 128 10.64 19.62 -104.53
N GLY A 129 11.97 19.74 -104.39
CA GLY A 129 12.86 18.61 -104.21
C GLY A 129 12.74 18.11 -102.78
N ASN A 130 12.20 16.90 -102.59
CA ASN A 130 11.94 16.26 -101.29
C ASN A 130 13.20 15.90 -100.45
N ASN A 131 14.33 16.56 -100.70
CA ASN A 131 15.65 16.20 -100.17
C ASN A 131 16.10 17.12 -99.02
N ASN A 132 15.33 18.16 -98.67
CA ASN A 132 15.65 19.12 -97.62
C ASN A 132 14.66 19.05 -96.45
N TRP A 133 15.13 19.27 -95.22
CA TRP A 133 14.30 19.46 -94.03
C TRP A 133 13.95 20.95 -93.84
N ASN A 134 12.67 21.26 -93.72
CA ASN A 134 12.15 22.62 -93.59
C ASN A 134 11.99 23.05 -92.12
N THR A 135 12.20 24.34 -91.82
CA THR A 135 12.06 24.93 -90.48
C THR A 135 10.62 24.95 -89.96
N VAL A 136 9.62 24.87 -90.85
CA VAL A 136 8.21 24.68 -90.48
C VAL A 136 7.74 23.20 -90.55
N GLY A 137 8.67 22.28 -90.81
CA GLY A 137 8.41 20.84 -90.95
C GLY A 137 8.07 20.38 -92.37
N ASN A 138 8.09 19.06 -92.57
CA ASN A 138 7.78 18.39 -93.83
C ASN A 138 6.55 17.49 -93.64
N ALA A 139 5.65 17.45 -94.62
CA ALA A 139 4.48 16.56 -94.64
C ALA A 139 4.69 15.37 -95.62
N GLY A 140 3.92 14.29 -95.45
CA GLY A 140 3.91 13.16 -96.39
C GLY A 140 5.16 12.26 -96.36
N LEU A 141 5.84 12.18 -95.21
CA LEU A 141 7.06 11.38 -95.03
C LEU A 141 6.77 9.89 -94.80
N ASP A 142 7.70 9.04 -95.24
CA ASP A 142 7.74 7.60 -94.94
C ASP A 142 8.86 7.32 -93.91
N SER A 143 8.49 6.87 -92.71
CA SER A 143 9.44 6.61 -91.61
C SER A 143 10.49 5.54 -91.92
N ALA A 144 10.30 4.69 -92.93
CA ALA A 144 11.31 3.72 -93.37
C ALA A 144 12.36 4.31 -94.34
N LYS A 145 12.13 5.53 -94.86
CA LYS A 145 12.99 6.18 -95.87
C LYS A 145 13.47 7.58 -95.47
N ASN A 146 12.66 8.33 -94.73
CA ASN A 146 12.90 9.72 -94.40
C ASN A 146 13.23 9.87 -92.91
N PHE A 147 14.40 10.44 -92.60
CA PHE A 147 14.80 10.77 -91.24
C PHE A 147 15.66 12.05 -91.20
N LEU A 148 15.67 12.72 -90.06
CA LEU A 148 16.58 13.82 -89.76
C LEU A 148 17.78 13.22 -89.03
N GLY A 149 18.92 13.12 -89.70
CA GLY A 149 20.12 12.51 -89.12
C GLY A 149 21.23 12.29 -90.13
N THR A 150 22.16 11.43 -89.73
CA THR A 150 23.36 11.01 -90.46
C THR A 150 23.19 9.58 -90.97
N THR A 151 23.63 9.29 -92.20
CA THR A 151 23.72 7.93 -92.75
C THR A 151 25.04 7.24 -92.42
N ASP A 152 26.04 8.02 -91.98
CA ASP A 152 27.33 7.56 -91.49
C ASP A 152 27.37 7.53 -89.95
N GLN A 153 28.40 6.92 -89.37
CA GLN A 153 28.59 6.84 -87.91
C GLN A 153 29.09 8.18 -87.32
N GLN A 154 28.35 9.25 -87.57
CA GLN A 154 28.58 10.58 -87.02
C GLN A 154 27.43 10.99 -86.11
N ALA A 155 27.75 11.76 -85.07
CA ALA A 155 26.78 12.21 -84.08
C ALA A 155 25.90 13.35 -84.63
N LEU A 156 24.58 13.23 -84.51
CA LEU A 156 23.64 14.33 -84.80
C LEU A 156 23.67 15.33 -83.63
N ILE A 157 23.93 16.60 -83.92
CA ILE A 157 24.11 17.67 -82.91
C ILE A 157 23.10 18.78 -83.11
N PHE A 158 22.29 19.05 -82.09
CA PHE A 158 21.41 20.21 -82.00
C PHE A 158 22.13 21.36 -81.30
N LYS A 159 22.12 22.53 -81.95
CA LYS A 159 22.80 23.74 -81.48
C LYS A 159 21.86 24.94 -81.41
N THR A 160 22.16 25.88 -80.52
CA THR A 160 21.53 27.20 -80.45
C THR A 160 22.61 28.25 -80.20
N GLY A 161 22.65 29.31 -81.01
CA GLY A 161 23.75 30.30 -80.96
C GLY A 161 25.13 29.68 -81.19
N ASN A 162 25.23 28.68 -82.09
CA ASN A 162 26.40 27.83 -82.35
C ASN A 162 26.92 27.01 -81.15
N ALA A 163 26.25 27.03 -79.99
CA ALA A 163 26.58 26.18 -78.85
C ALA A 163 25.77 24.88 -78.89
N GLU A 164 26.41 23.74 -78.61
CA GLU A 164 25.75 22.44 -78.46
C GLU A 164 24.77 22.46 -77.28
N ARG A 165 23.62 21.80 -77.46
CA ARG A 165 22.57 21.63 -76.44
C ARG A 165 22.23 20.15 -76.24
N MET A 166 22.05 19.44 -77.35
CA MET A 166 21.81 17.99 -77.37
C MET A 166 22.66 17.33 -78.46
N ARG A 167 23.13 16.12 -78.18
CA ARG A 167 23.79 15.23 -79.12
C ARG A 167 23.21 13.83 -79.03
N PHE A 168 22.85 13.25 -80.17
CA PHE A 168 22.72 11.80 -80.32
C PHE A 168 24.10 11.25 -80.65
N MET A 169 24.67 10.46 -79.75
CA MET A 169 26.00 9.87 -79.89
C MET A 169 25.96 8.67 -80.83
N VAL A 170 27.11 8.31 -81.40
CA VAL A 170 27.24 7.21 -82.37
C VAL A 170 26.86 5.83 -81.81
N ASN A 171 26.85 5.69 -80.48
CA ASN A 171 26.41 4.48 -79.77
C ASN A 171 24.91 4.51 -79.37
N GLY A 172 24.13 5.47 -79.87
CA GLY A 172 22.72 5.64 -79.54
C GLY A 172 22.43 6.45 -78.27
N ASN A 173 23.44 6.74 -77.43
CA ASN A 173 23.23 7.50 -76.20
C ASN A 173 22.87 8.96 -76.49
N ILE A 174 21.89 9.50 -75.75
CA ILE A 174 21.60 10.94 -75.75
C ILE A 174 22.52 11.63 -74.74
N LYS A 175 23.24 12.67 -75.18
CA LYS A 175 24.02 13.54 -74.30
C LYS A 175 23.45 14.96 -74.30
N MET A 176 23.18 15.47 -73.11
CA MET A 176 22.88 16.88 -72.85
C MET A 176 24.19 17.64 -72.64
N ALA A 177 24.30 18.86 -73.17
CA ALA A 177 25.46 19.71 -72.89
C ALA A 177 25.41 20.21 -71.44
N ALA A 178 26.57 20.28 -70.77
CA ALA A 178 26.68 20.73 -69.39
C ALA A 178 26.03 22.11 -69.20
N GLY A 179 25.26 22.28 -68.12
CA GLY A 179 24.51 23.52 -67.85
C GLY A 179 23.22 23.71 -68.66
N THR A 180 22.85 22.77 -69.55
CA THR A 180 21.57 22.83 -70.31
C THR A 180 20.36 22.41 -69.47
N ILE A 181 20.57 21.56 -68.45
CA ILE A 181 19.53 21.16 -67.49
C ILE A 181 19.76 21.92 -66.17
N PRO A 182 18.78 22.71 -65.68
CA PRO A 182 18.85 23.36 -64.37
C PRO A 182 18.85 22.35 -63.21
N ALA A 183 19.46 22.71 -62.08
CA ALA A 183 19.37 21.90 -60.86
C ALA A 183 18.01 22.11 -60.16
N GLY A 184 17.29 21.01 -59.91
CA GLY A 184 16.09 21.01 -59.07
C GLY A 184 16.44 21.10 -57.58
N THR A 185 15.68 21.87 -56.80
CA THR A 185 16.02 22.17 -55.40
C THR A 185 15.30 21.29 -54.38
N ASN A 186 13.97 21.09 -54.50
CA ASN A 186 13.16 20.50 -53.42
C ASN A 186 12.33 19.25 -53.79
N GLN A 187 12.25 18.88 -55.07
CA GLN A 187 11.65 17.61 -55.53
C GLN A 187 12.47 17.08 -56.71
N LEU A 188 12.71 15.77 -56.77
CA LEU A 188 13.41 15.14 -57.90
C LEU A 188 12.37 14.67 -58.91
N GLU A 189 12.33 15.33 -60.07
CA GLU A 189 11.71 14.77 -61.26
C GLU A 189 12.70 13.82 -61.92
N VAL A 190 12.48 12.52 -61.74
CA VAL A 190 13.31 11.48 -62.34
C VAL A 190 12.67 10.96 -63.62
N LEU A 191 13.47 10.87 -64.67
CA LEU A 191 13.10 10.23 -65.93
C LEU A 191 13.41 8.74 -65.81
N VAL A 192 12.37 7.93 -65.72
CA VAL A 192 12.44 6.47 -65.61
C VAL A 192 12.15 5.86 -66.98
N ILE A 193 13.00 4.95 -67.44
CA ILE A 193 12.73 4.16 -68.64
C ILE A 193 11.89 2.96 -68.23
N ASP A 194 10.75 2.75 -68.87
CA ASP A 194 10.06 1.45 -68.83
C ASP A 194 10.97 0.41 -69.51
N PRO A 195 11.47 -0.60 -68.78
CA PRO A 195 12.45 -1.55 -69.32
C PRO A 195 11.87 -2.52 -70.35
N ILE A 196 10.54 -2.58 -70.50
CA ILE A 196 9.85 -3.43 -71.48
C ILE A 196 9.47 -2.63 -72.73
N THR A 197 8.94 -1.42 -72.56
CA THR A 197 8.45 -0.61 -73.70
C THR A 197 9.46 0.43 -74.21
N GLY A 198 10.52 0.71 -73.45
CA GLY A 198 11.50 1.75 -73.77
C GLY A 198 10.99 3.19 -73.60
N VAL A 199 9.74 3.37 -73.15
CA VAL A 199 9.12 4.68 -72.97
C VAL A 199 9.76 5.43 -71.80
N LEU A 200 10.04 6.71 -72.02
CA LEU A 200 10.55 7.64 -71.01
C LEU A 200 9.37 8.21 -70.20
N LEU A 201 9.36 7.95 -68.88
CA LEU A 201 8.30 8.36 -67.95
C LEU A 201 8.86 9.34 -66.91
N GLN A 202 8.23 10.50 -66.75
CA GLN A 202 8.57 11.47 -65.70
C GLN A 202 7.86 11.10 -64.39
N ARG A 203 8.59 11.00 -63.29
CA ARG A 203 8.05 10.76 -61.94
C ARG A 203 8.61 11.74 -60.92
N THR A 204 7.73 12.36 -60.14
CA THR A 204 8.11 13.15 -58.96
C THR A 204 8.42 12.20 -57.79
N MET A 205 9.61 12.31 -57.20
CA MET A 205 10.04 11.52 -56.04
C MET A 205 10.59 12.40 -54.91
N ALA A 206 10.32 11.98 -53.67
CA ALA A 206 10.83 12.63 -52.47
C ALA A 206 12.27 12.17 -52.16
N ALA A 207 13.13 13.10 -51.71
CA ALA A 207 14.54 12.82 -51.44
C ALA A 207 14.80 11.77 -50.34
N SER A 208 13.82 11.53 -49.45
CA SER A 208 13.89 10.50 -48.41
C SER A 208 13.95 9.06 -48.94
N ALA A 209 13.60 8.82 -50.21
CA ALA A 209 13.65 7.50 -50.84
C ALA A 209 15.07 6.92 -51.01
N PHE A 210 16.12 7.69 -50.71
CA PHE A 210 17.53 7.32 -50.89
C PHE A 210 18.32 7.18 -49.57
N ASN A 211 17.64 7.17 -48.41
CA ASN A 211 18.27 7.06 -47.08
C ASN A 211 18.05 5.69 -46.42
N ASN A 212 19.05 5.20 -45.67
CA ASN A 212 18.92 4.02 -44.81
C ASN A 212 18.14 4.34 -43.52
N ALA A 213 17.44 3.35 -42.96
CA ALA A 213 16.59 3.53 -41.77
C ALA A 213 17.36 3.77 -40.45
N ILE A 214 18.62 3.34 -40.35
CA ILE A 214 19.52 3.61 -39.22
C ILE A 214 20.82 4.20 -39.77
N VAL A 215 21.30 5.29 -39.15
CA VAL A 215 22.43 6.09 -39.65
C VAL A 215 23.73 5.85 -38.86
N SER A 216 23.63 5.49 -37.57
CA SER A 216 24.74 4.99 -36.75
C SER A 216 24.24 4.38 -35.43
N LEU A 217 25.05 3.53 -34.80
CA LEU A 217 24.92 3.16 -33.38
C LEU A 217 26.18 3.61 -32.65
N ASN A 218 26.02 4.47 -31.63
CA ASN A 218 27.12 5.02 -30.82
C ASN A 218 28.32 5.55 -31.64
N GLY A 219 28.05 6.21 -32.77
CA GLY A 219 29.07 6.79 -33.66
C GLY A 219 29.66 5.82 -34.70
N LEU A 220 29.45 4.50 -34.59
CA LEU A 220 29.88 3.53 -35.58
C LEU A 220 28.98 3.57 -36.83
N ARG A 221 29.61 3.52 -38.01
CA ARG A 221 28.97 3.70 -39.33
C ARG A 221 29.22 2.53 -40.31
N ASP A 222 29.84 1.46 -39.84
CA ASP A 222 30.18 0.31 -40.69
C ASP A 222 28.92 -0.41 -41.19
N THR A 223 29.04 -1.05 -42.36
CA THR A 223 27.95 -1.76 -43.05
C THR A 223 27.47 -3.00 -42.30
N VAL A 224 28.29 -3.57 -41.41
CA VAL A 224 27.94 -4.69 -40.53
C VAL A 224 28.26 -4.29 -39.10
N GLN A 225 27.23 -4.20 -38.25
CA GLN A 225 27.38 -3.90 -36.84
C GLN A 225 26.79 -5.06 -36.04
N THR A 226 27.65 -5.73 -35.25
CA THR A 226 27.31 -6.98 -34.57
C THR A 226 27.16 -6.73 -33.07
N PHE A 227 25.98 -6.97 -32.52
CA PHE A 227 25.82 -7.13 -31.08
C PHE A 227 26.34 -8.52 -30.68
N ALA A 228 27.47 -8.55 -29.95
CA ALA A 228 28.09 -9.78 -29.47
C ALA A 228 28.09 -9.82 -27.93
N ALA A 229 27.94 -11.01 -27.37
CA ALA A 229 28.28 -11.30 -25.98
C ALA A 229 29.75 -11.76 -25.91
N ASP A 230 30.42 -11.48 -24.80
CA ASP A 230 31.78 -11.98 -24.55
C ASP A 230 31.80 -13.51 -24.42
N SER A 231 32.97 -14.07 -24.63
CA SER A 231 33.23 -15.40 -25.14
C SER A 231 33.05 -16.57 -24.16
N LEU A 232 32.92 -17.76 -24.75
CA LEU A 232 33.19 -19.09 -24.19
C LEU A 232 32.27 -19.67 -23.10
N ALA A 233 31.34 -18.94 -22.46
CA ALA A 233 30.31 -19.57 -21.60
C ALA A 233 28.98 -18.81 -21.49
N GLY A 234 27.87 -19.49 -21.78
CA GLY A 234 26.49 -19.05 -21.46
C GLY A 234 25.78 -18.24 -22.56
N LYS A 235 24.48 -18.52 -22.79
CA LYS A 235 23.63 -17.82 -23.78
C LYS A 235 22.75 -16.75 -23.13
N ASP A 236 23.28 -16.03 -22.15
CA ASP A 236 22.47 -15.23 -21.21
C ASP A 236 21.95 -13.90 -21.79
N PHE A 237 22.42 -13.50 -22.98
CA PHE A 237 21.82 -12.43 -23.77
C PHE A 237 21.76 -12.85 -25.24
N THR A 238 20.56 -12.96 -25.79
CA THR A 238 20.34 -13.30 -27.20
C THR A 238 19.38 -12.31 -27.85
N ILE A 239 19.80 -11.70 -28.97
CA ILE A 239 18.91 -10.93 -29.84
C ILE A 239 18.46 -11.83 -30.99
N THR A 240 17.16 -12.10 -31.06
CA THR A 240 16.55 -12.84 -32.18
C THR A 240 15.77 -11.87 -33.07
N SER A 241 15.92 -11.99 -34.39
CA SER A 241 15.22 -11.13 -35.36
C SER A 241 14.35 -12.00 -36.28
N ALA A 242 13.05 -11.76 -36.31
CA ALA A 242 12.10 -12.49 -37.15
C ALA A 242 10.90 -11.60 -37.52
N ALA A 243 10.40 -11.71 -38.76
CA ALA A 243 9.18 -11.04 -39.24
C ALA A 243 9.09 -9.53 -38.92
N GLY A 244 10.21 -8.79 -38.97
CA GLY A 244 10.26 -7.35 -38.68
C GLY A 244 10.31 -6.98 -37.20
N VAL A 245 10.36 -7.95 -36.29
CA VAL A 245 10.53 -7.75 -34.85
C VAL A 245 11.94 -8.15 -34.42
N HIS A 246 12.60 -7.29 -33.66
CA HIS A 246 13.85 -7.59 -32.95
C HIS A 246 13.53 -7.81 -31.47
N THR A 247 13.73 -9.04 -30.98
CA THR A 247 13.45 -9.41 -29.58
C THR A 247 14.74 -9.53 -28.79
N PHE A 248 14.84 -8.74 -27.72
CA PHE A 248 15.94 -8.79 -26.75
C PHE A 248 15.57 -9.79 -25.64
N ASN A 249 16.08 -11.01 -25.72
CA ASN A 249 15.82 -12.02 -24.69
C ASN A 249 16.78 -11.82 -23.51
N ILE A 250 16.26 -11.18 -22.45
CA ILE A 250 16.88 -11.10 -21.12
C ILE A 250 16.15 -12.12 -20.23
N PRO A 251 16.80 -13.20 -19.76
CA PRO A 251 16.12 -14.25 -19.00
C PRO A 251 15.68 -13.76 -17.61
N THR A 252 14.51 -14.22 -17.17
CA THR A 252 14.03 -14.08 -15.80
C THR A 252 14.46 -15.27 -14.95
N GLN A 253 14.73 -15.05 -13.66
CA GLN A 253 15.22 -16.10 -12.77
C GLN A 253 14.13 -17.14 -12.49
N SER A 254 14.41 -18.41 -12.82
CA SER A 254 13.44 -19.52 -12.80
C SER A 254 13.28 -20.22 -11.43
N GLY A 255 14.04 -19.81 -10.41
CA GLY A 255 13.90 -20.29 -9.02
C GLY A 255 14.36 -21.74 -8.75
N ASN A 256 14.77 -22.50 -9.76
CA ASN A 256 15.10 -23.93 -9.65
C ASN A 256 16.62 -24.23 -9.57
N GLY A 257 17.46 -23.21 -9.44
CA GLY A 257 18.92 -23.34 -9.30
C GLY A 257 19.71 -23.63 -10.58
N VAL A 258 19.05 -23.93 -11.72
CA VAL A 258 19.74 -24.29 -12.98
C VAL A 258 20.16 -23.06 -13.79
N THR A 259 19.52 -21.91 -13.57
CA THR A 259 19.88 -20.61 -14.18
C THR A 259 20.09 -19.55 -13.09
N SER A 260 21.35 -19.09 -12.92
CA SER A 260 21.80 -18.33 -11.72
C SER A 260 21.91 -16.80 -11.94
N ARG A 261 21.27 -16.25 -12.98
CA ARG A 261 21.41 -14.83 -13.37
C ARG A 261 20.07 -14.24 -13.81
N GLY A 262 19.72 -13.11 -13.20
CA GLY A 262 18.61 -12.21 -13.52
C GLY A 262 18.92 -10.83 -12.90
N LEU A 263 18.13 -9.80 -13.22
CA LEU A 263 18.40 -8.42 -12.79
C LEU A 263 18.08 -8.17 -11.30
N LEU A 264 18.99 -8.56 -10.40
CA LEU A 264 19.11 -8.03 -9.04
C LEU A 264 20.46 -7.31 -8.90
N SER A 265 20.49 -6.16 -8.24
CA SER A 265 21.75 -5.51 -7.88
C SER A 265 22.49 -6.35 -6.83
N TYR A 266 23.82 -6.23 -6.71
CA TYR A 266 24.56 -6.96 -5.68
C TYR A 266 24.07 -6.63 -4.25
N GLY A 267 23.69 -5.37 -3.99
CA GLY A 267 23.10 -4.97 -2.71
C GLY A 267 21.70 -5.55 -2.48
N ASP A 268 20.89 -5.67 -3.53
CA ASP A 268 19.53 -6.24 -3.40
C ASP A 268 19.57 -7.77 -3.36
N TRP A 269 20.55 -8.40 -4.00
CA TRP A 269 20.86 -9.82 -3.82
C TRP A 269 21.30 -10.13 -2.38
N LEU A 270 22.18 -9.31 -1.77
CA LEU A 270 22.55 -9.47 -0.36
C LEU A 270 21.35 -9.27 0.59
N ARG A 271 20.44 -8.33 0.29
CA ARG A 271 19.18 -8.16 1.05
C ARG A 271 18.24 -9.34 0.88
N PHE A 272 18.15 -9.91 -0.33
CA PHE A 272 17.30 -11.06 -0.62
C PHE A 272 17.85 -12.35 -0.01
N ASP A 273 19.17 -12.61 -0.06
CA ASP A 273 19.81 -13.76 0.58
C ASP A 273 19.68 -13.69 2.11
N SER A 274 19.96 -12.53 2.73
CA SER A 274 19.83 -12.36 4.19
C SER A 274 18.39 -12.48 4.69
N SER A 275 17.40 -11.99 3.93
CA SER A 275 15.98 -12.13 4.30
C SER A 275 15.40 -13.51 4.02
N ALA A 276 15.81 -14.20 2.94
CA ALA A 276 15.41 -15.59 2.69
C ALA A 276 15.99 -16.57 3.72
N ARG A 277 17.17 -16.30 4.28
CA ARG A 277 17.84 -17.16 5.26
C ARG A 277 17.40 -16.94 6.72
N PHE A 278 16.56 -15.95 6.99
CA PHE A 278 15.92 -15.74 8.29
C PHE A 278 14.41 -16.04 8.27
N GLN A 279 14.01 -17.09 7.55
CA GLN A 279 12.82 -17.82 7.99
C GLN A 279 13.18 -18.53 9.30
N ILE A 280 12.41 -18.30 10.36
CA ILE A 280 12.42 -19.17 11.55
C ILE A 280 11.80 -20.48 11.10
N LEU A 281 12.64 -21.37 10.59
CA LEU A 281 12.21 -22.58 9.87
C LEU A 281 11.66 -23.65 10.81
N HIS A 282 11.99 -23.53 12.10
CA HIS A 282 11.62 -24.46 13.15
C HIS A 282 11.55 -23.73 14.50
N THR A 283 10.49 -24.00 15.26
CA THR A 283 10.37 -23.61 16.68
C THR A 283 10.56 -24.85 17.55
N LEU A 284 11.57 -24.83 18.43
CA LEU A 284 11.84 -25.91 19.37
C LEU A 284 11.48 -25.51 20.80
N PHE A 285 11.10 -26.51 21.60
CA PHE A 285 11.07 -26.38 23.06
C PHE A 285 12.23 -27.20 23.64
N SER A 286 13.13 -26.57 24.38
CA SER A 286 14.26 -27.21 25.06
C SER A 286 13.95 -27.44 26.53
N THR A 287 14.20 -28.63 27.04
CA THR A 287 14.16 -28.91 28.49
C THR A 287 15.40 -28.39 29.25
N THR A 288 16.42 -27.92 28.53
CA THR A 288 17.60 -27.26 29.12
C THR A 288 17.32 -25.76 29.29
N PRO A 289 17.34 -25.23 30.52
CA PRO A 289 17.16 -23.79 30.78
C PRO A 289 18.26 -22.92 30.17
N ASP A 290 17.94 -21.66 29.91
CA ASP A 290 18.87 -20.64 29.42
C ASP A 290 18.56 -19.29 30.09
N VAL A 291 19.59 -18.49 30.39
CA VAL A 291 19.46 -17.21 31.10
C VAL A 291 18.54 -16.20 30.39
N ASN A 292 18.36 -16.33 29.08
CA ASN A 292 17.49 -15.47 28.26
C ASN A 292 16.07 -16.06 28.09
N GLY A 293 15.86 -17.34 28.42
CA GLY A 293 14.63 -18.10 28.23
C GLY A 293 14.23 -18.38 26.77
N ILE A 294 14.72 -17.58 25.82
CA ILE A 294 14.56 -17.76 24.38
C ILE A 294 15.92 -17.55 23.71
N SER A 295 16.31 -18.44 22.81
CA SER A 295 17.51 -18.29 21.96
C SER A 295 17.16 -18.41 20.48
N VAL A 296 17.96 -17.75 19.64
CA VAL A 296 17.93 -17.91 18.17
C VAL A 296 19.31 -18.35 17.71
N ASN A 297 19.39 -19.54 17.11
CA ASN A 297 20.64 -20.06 16.56
C ASN A 297 20.37 -20.80 15.25
N ASN A 298 21.19 -20.53 14.22
CA ASN A 298 21.16 -21.20 12.92
C ASN A 298 19.74 -21.35 12.31
N GLY A 299 18.92 -20.30 12.36
CA GLY A 299 17.55 -20.27 11.82
C GLY A 299 16.47 -20.96 12.69
N THR A 300 16.83 -21.45 13.89
CA THR A 300 15.90 -22.06 14.84
C THR A 300 15.63 -21.12 16.02
N LEU A 301 14.34 -20.92 16.35
CA LEU A 301 13.92 -20.26 17.58
C LEU A 301 13.67 -21.32 18.65
N THR A 302 14.39 -21.24 19.77
CA THR A 302 14.25 -22.21 20.87
C THR A 302 13.67 -21.51 22.09
N LEU A 303 12.53 -22.00 22.59
CA LEU A 303 11.99 -21.65 23.89
C LEU A 303 12.56 -22.63 24.92
N HIS A 304 13.23 -22.14 25.95
CA HIS A 304 13.85 -22.94 26.99
C HIS A 304 12.91 -23.14 28.18
N ALA A 305 13.03 -24.26 28.88
CA ALA A 305 12.30 -24.51 30.12
C ALA A 305 12.73 -23.50 31.20
N ALA A 306 11.77 -22.90 31.91
CA ALA A 306 12.03 -22.13 33.12
C ALA A 306 12.56 -23.03 34.27
N ASP A 307 13.41 -22.47 35.13
CA ASP A 307 13.87 -23.10 36.37
C ASP A 307 13.89 -22.13 37.58
N ALA A 308 14.59 -22.49 38.66
CA ALA A 308 14.74 -21.68 39.87
C ALA A 308 15.51 -20.36 39.68
N THR A 309 16.24 -20.21 38.58
CA THR A 309 17.21 -19.13 38.31
C THR A 309 17.05 -18.50 36.92
N ASN A 310 16.43 -19.20 35.97
CA ASN A 310 16.36 -18.85 34.55
C ASN A 310 14.90 -18.66 34.11
N PRO A 311 14.57 -17.60 33.34
CA PRO A 311 13.26 -17.45 32.72
C PRO A 311 13.06 -18.50 31.61
N GLY A 312 11.80 -18.74 31.21
CA GLY A 312 11.51 -19.70 30.16
C GLY A 312 10.03 -20.04 30.02
N GLY A 313 9.73 -20.98 29.13
CA GLY A 313 8.42 -21.57 28.95
C GLY A 313 8.08 -22.66 29.97
N VAL A 314 6.82 -23.08 29.94
CA VAL A 314 6.29 -24.22 30.71
C VAL A 314 6.21 -25.45 29.81
N SER A 315 6.58 -26.61 30.34
CA SER A 315 6.67 -27.90 29.65
C SER A 315 5.88 -28.99 30.37
N VAL A 316 5.95 -30.23 29.87
CA VAL A 316 5.38 -31.42 30.53
C VAL A 316 6.36 -32.11 31.51
N ALA A 317 7.60 -31.65 31.59
CA ALA A 317 8.58 -32.12 32.56
C ALA A 317 8.47 -31.36 33.89
N ASP A 318 9.01 -31.92 34.96
CA ASP A 318 9.08 -31.25 36.26
C ASP A 318 9.89 -29.95 36.16
N GLN A 319 9.34 -28.87 36.72
CA GLN A 319 9.96 -27.53 36.71
C GLN A 319 9.84 -26.85 38.06
N THR A 320 10.88 -26.08 38.40
CA THR A 320 10.89 -25.19 39.56
C THR A 320 10.72 -23.75 39.08
N PHE A 321 10.07 -22.89 39.87
CA PHE A 321 9.89 -21.48 39.53
C PHE A 321 10.47 -20.59 40.64
N GLY A 322 11.59 -19.93 40.38
CA GLY A 322 12.27 -19.07 41.36
C GLY A 322 11.63 -17.69 41.54
N GLY A 323 11.71 -17.14 42.75
CA GLY A 323 11.13 -15.84 43.12
C GLY A 323 9.60 -15.85 43.22
N ASN A 324 9.03 -14.75 43.71
CA ASN A 324 7.58 -14.66 43.95
C ASN A 324 6.79 -14.78 42.63
N LYS A 325 5.78 -15.65 42.61
CA LYS A 325 4.85 -15.82 41.48
C LYS A 325 3.44 -15.38 41.87
N THR A 326 2.80 -14.61 41.00
CA THR A 326 1.45 -14.07 41.21
C THR A 326 0.52 -14.61 40.14
N PHE A 327 -0.51 -15.36 40.56
CA PHE A 327 -1.58 -15.82 39.69
C PHE A 327 -2.82 -14.95 39.94
N GLN A 328 -3.29 -14.22 38.92
CA GLN A 328 -4.43 -13.30 39.05
C GLN A 328 -5.79 -14.02 39.10
N ASN A 329 -5.85 -15.26 38.62
CA ASN A 329 -7.04 -16.10 38.54
C ASN A 329 -6.82 -17.40 39.34
N ASN A 330 -7.83 -18.26 39.36
CA ASN A 330 -7.80 -19.56 40.04
C ASN A 330 -6.60 -20.43 39.61
N VAL A 331 -5.94 -21.05 40.58
CA VAL A 331 -4.94 -22.11 40.35
C VAL A 331 -5.62 -23.46 40.58
N HIS A 332 -5.61 -24.33 39.58
CA HIS A 332 -6.19 -25.67 39.65
C HIS A 332 -5.08 -26.73 39.78
N VAL A 333 -4.95 -27.33 40.97
CA VAL A 333 -4.00 -28.42 41.23
C VAL A 333 -4.77 -29.74 41.22
N VAL A 334 -4.42 -30.64 40.29
CA VAL A 334 -5.12 -31.93 40.10
C VAL A 334 -4.73 -32.97 41.15
N GLN A 335 -3.53 -32.86 41.71
CA GLN A 335 -2.97 -33.75 42.73
C GLN A 335 -2.70 -32.97 44.03
N ASN A 336 -1.75 -33.40 44.84
CA ASN A 336 -1.38 -32.73 46.08
C ASN A 336 -0.57 -31.45 45.82
N ALA A 337 -0.78 -30.43 46.66
CA ALA A 337 0.08 -29.26 46.75
C ALA A 337 0.82 -29.29 48.09
N THR A 338 2.16 -29.33 48.06
CA THR A 338 3.00 -29.14 49.25
C THR A 338 3.32 -27.65 49.39
N ILE A 339 3.13 -27.09 50.59
CA ILE A 339 3.45 -25.70 50.90
C ILE A 339 4.25 -25.70 52.20
N ASP A 340 5.57 -25.54 52.10
CA ASP A 340 6.48 -25.55 53.26
C ASP A 340 6.45 -24.24 54.06
N GLY A 341 5.88 -23.18 53.48
CA GLY A 341 5.68 -21.89 54.11
C GLY A 341 4.27 -21.67 54.68
N ASN A 342 3.98 -20.43 55.09
CA ASN A 342 2.66 -20.06 55.61
C ASN A 342 1.63 -19.93 54.48
N VAL A 343 0.44 -20.51 54.68
CA VAL A 343 -0.74 -20.26 53.84
C VAL A 343 -1.53 -19.09 54.42
N VAL A 344 -1.65 -17.99 53.68
CA VAL A 344 -2.45 -16.82 54.06
C VAL A 344 -3.67 -16.74 53.15
N LEU A 345 -4.88 -16.84 53.73
CA LEU A 345 -6.15 -16.77 53.02
C LEU A 345 -6.89 -15.49 53.41
N THR A 346 -6.78 -14.44 52.61
CA THR A 346 -7.37 -13.12 52.92
C THR A 346 -8.89 -13.12 52.89
N ASN A 347 -9.48 -13.85 51.93
CA ASN A 347 -10.93 -13.99 51.76
C ASN A 347 -11.29 -15.48 51.73
N VAL A 348 -11.64 -16.05 52.88
CA VAL A 348 -12.31 -17.35 52.95
C VAL A 348 -13.81 -17.08 52.97
N ALA A 349 -14.54 -17.58 51.97
CA ALA A 349 -15.99 -17.48 51.96
C ALA A 349 -16.56 -18.25 53.15
N ASN A 350 -17.40 -17.60 53.96
CA ASN A 350 -18.19 -18.28 54.97
C ASN A 350 -19.09 -19.31 54.29
N ALA A 351 -19.10 -20.53 54.82
CA ALA A 351 -20.09 -21.52 54.42
C ALA A 351 -21.51 -20.98 54.71
N VAL A 352 -22.49 -21.39 53.91
CA VAL A 352 -23.89 -20.97 54.13
C VAL A 352 -24.34 -21.50 55.48
N ALA A 353 -25.20 -20.78 56.22
CA ALA A 353 -25.57 -21.10 57.61
C ALA A 353 -26.23 -22.48 57.85
N ALA A 354 -26.41 -23.31 56.82
CA ALA A 354 -26.85 -24.70 56.90
C ALA A 354 -25.69 -25.73 56.87
N ASP A 355 -24.48 -25.30 56.50
CA ASP A 355 -23.29 -26.17 56.46
C ASP A 355 -22.68 -26.31 57.85
N SER A 356 -22.87 -27.48 58.47
CA SER A 356 -22.36 -27.77 59.82
C SER A 356 -20.86 -27.55 59.95
N ASN A 357 -20.42 -27.21 61.17
CA ASN A 357 -19.08 -26.74 61.53
C ASN A 357 -17.94 -27.52 60.85
N ASN A 358 -17.49 -26.97 59.72
CA ASN A 358 -16.42 -27.50 58.89
C ASN A 358 -15.07 -27.01 59.43
N VAL A 359 -14.52 -27.73 60.38
CA VAL A 359 -13.26 -27.33 61.04
C VAL A 359 -12.07 -27.83 60.24
N ILE A 360 -11.09 -26.96 60.02
CA ILE A 360 -9.78 -27.36 59.49
C ILE A 360 -8.94 -27.84 60.66
N ILE A 361 -8.61 -29.13 60.68
CA ILE A 361 -7.75 -29.76 61.70
C ILE A 361 -6.40 -30.06 61.06
N LYS A 362 -5.32 -29.52 61.65
CA LYS A 362 -3.95 -29.95 61.35
C LYS A 362 -3.67 -31.26 62.08
N ARG A 363 -3.31 -32.30 61.33
CA ARG A 363 -2.83 -33.58 61.88
C ARG A 363 -1.37 -33.50 62.30
N THR A 364 -0.93 -34.51 63.05
CA THR A 364 0.47 -34.70 63.46
C THR A 364 1.43 -34.93 62.29
N ASP A 365 0.93 -35.44 61.16
CA ASP A 365 1.66 -35.58 59.89
C ASP A 365 1.76 -34.25 59.09
N GLY A 366 1.24 -33.15 59.63
CA GLY A 366 1.21 -31.84 58.98
C GLY A 366 0.03 -31.62 58.02
N THR A 367 -0.71 -32.66 57.64
CA THR A 367 -1.86 -32.53 56.72
C THR A 367 -2.99 -31.73 57.34
N LEU A 368 -3.60 -30.85 56.54
CA LEU A 368 -4.84 -30.16 56.89
C LEU A 368 -6.02 -30.99 56.40
N VAL A 369 -7.01 -31.24 57.27
CA VAL A 369 -8.27 -31.83 56.85
C VAL A 369 -9.47 -31.04 57.33
N LYS A 370 -10.39 -30.80 56.39
CA LYS A 370 -11.76 -30.40 56.65
C LYS A 370 -12.46 -31.58 57.34
N ARG A 371 -12.77 -31.47 58.62
CA ARG A 371 -13.60 -32.44 59.35
C ARG A 371 -14.93 -31.81 59.71
N PHE A 372 -16.00 -32.49 59.30
CA PHE A 372 -17.35 -32.24 59.79
C PHE A 372 -17.39 -32.54 61.29
N LEU A 373 -17.56 -31.51 62.13
CA LEU A 373 -17.97 -31.70 63.52
C LEU A 373 -19.46 -31.34 63.62
N ASN A 374 -20.24 -32.20 64.26
CA ASN A 374 -21.63 -31.90 64.54
C ASN A 374 -21.76 -30.72 65.51
N GLU A 375 -22.90 -30.04 65.51
CA GLU A 375 -23.18 -28.92 66.43
C GLU A 375 -23.01 -29.32 67.91
N SER A 376 -23.26 -30.60 68.23
CA SER A 376 -23.03 -31.20 69.54
C SER A 376 -21.59 -31.07 70.06
N ALA A 377 -20.60 -30.85 69.20
CA ALA A 377 -19.21 -30.59 69.60
C ALA A 377 -18.98 -29.17 70.16
N PHE A 378 -19.97 -28.27 70.05
CA PHE A 378 -19.87 -26.85 70.40
C PHE A 378 -21.00 -26.36 71.32
N LYS A 379 -21.67 -27.27 72.05
CA LYS A 379 -22.77 -26.90 72.97
C LYS A 379 -22.30 -25.88 74.01
N THR A 380 -23.06 -24.80 74.16
CA THR A 380 -22.79 -23.79 75.20
C THR A 380 -23.33 -24.26 76.55
N LEU A 381 -22.65 -23.89 77.64
CA LEU A 381 -23.10 -24.22 79.00
C LEU A 381 -24.08 -23.15 79.50
N ALA A 382 -25.24 -23.57 79.99
CA ALA A 382 -26.27 -22.70 80.55
C ALA A 382 -26.76 -23.21 81.91
N VAL A 383 -27.42 -22.34 82.69
CA VAL A 383 -28.11 -22.70 83.94
C VAL A 383 -29.60 -22.56 83.72
N GLY A 384 -30.36 -23.60 84.07
CA GLY A 384 -31.80 -23.69 83.85
C GLY A 384 -32.58 -23.97 85.14
N LYS A 385 -33.90 -23.87 85.04
CA LYS A 385 -34.83 -24.25 86.11
C LYS A 385 -35.49 -25.58 85.74
N SER A 386 -35.33 -26.60 86.58
CA SER A 386 -35.86 -27.94 86.31
C SER A 386 -37.39 -27.89 86.10
N PRO A 387 -37.94 -28.41 84.99
CA PRO A 387 -39.36 -28.30 84.64
C PRO A 387 -40.21 -29.33 85.40
N GLY A 388 -40.31 -29.14 86.72
CA GLY A 388 -41.24 -29.87 87.59
C GLY A 388 -40.77 -31.24 88.07
N THR A 389 -41.14 -31.57 89.31
CA THR A 389 -41.16 -32.90 89.92
C THR A 389 -39.86 -33.75 89.90
N VAL A 390 -39.27 -33.86 91.09
CA VAL A 390 -38.37 -34.93 91.60
C VAL A 390 -36.88 -34.93 91.21
N ASN A 391 -36.42 -34.17 90.21
CA ASN A 391 -34.98 -34.13 89.93
C ASN A 391 -34.18 -33.27 90.94
N ASP A 392 -33.02 -33.78 91.35
CA ASP A 392 -31.96 -33.03 92.04
C ASP A 392 -31.26 -32.07 91.05
N ILE A 393 -30.14 -31.43 91.43
CA ILE A 393 -29.28 -30.74 90.46
C ILE A 393 -28.89 -31.74 89.36
N ASN A 394 -29.31 -31.47 88.13
CA ASN A 394 -29.13 -32.38 86.99
C ASN A 394 -28.54 -31.66 85.77
N ILE A 395 -27.85 -32.43 84.93
CA ILE A 395 -27.27 -31.94 83.68
C ILE A 395 -28.13 -32.48 82.53
N ASP A 396 -28.85 -31.58 81.86
CA ASP A 396 -29.60 -31.85 80.65
C ASP A 396 -28.75 -31.49 79.42
N SER A 397 -28.29 -32.50 78.70
CA SER A 397 -27.56 -32.35 77.43
C SER A 397 -28.40 -32.73 76.22
N THR A 398 -29.73 -32.79 76.34
CA THR A 398 -30.65 -33.18 75.24
C THR A 398 -30.78 -32.09 74.17
N SER A 399 -30.65 -30.81 74.53
CA SER A 399 -30.62 -29.71 73.57
C SER A 399 -29.47 -29.87 72.57
N ALA A 400 -29.72 -29.62 71.28
CA ALA A 400 -28.69 -29.66 70.24
C ALA A 400 -27.60 -28.57 70.45
N THR A 401 -27.99 -27.43 71.04
CA THR A 401 -27.17 -26.22 71.13
C THR A 401 -26.62 -25.92 72.52
N GLN A 402 -27.21 -26.51 73.57
CA GLN A 402 -26.85 -26.22 74.97
C GLN A 402 -26.68 -27.49 75.81
N THR A 403 -25.87 -27.38 76.84
CA THR A 403 -25.89 -28.26 78.01
C THR A 403 -26.37 -27.41 79.19
N ILE A 404 -27.47 -27.80 79.82
CA ILE A 404 -28.15 -27.03 80.85
C ILE A 404 -27.92 -27.71 82.20
N ILE A 405 -27.38 -26.97 83.18
CA ILE A 405 -27.40 -27.39 84.58
C ILE A 405 -28.71 -26.89 85.19
N ASN A 406 -29.63 -27.80 85.44
CA ASN A 406 -30.93 -27.50 86.04
C ASN A 406 -30.80 -27.44 87.57
N ILE A 407 -31.12 -26.29 88.14
CA ILE A 407 -31.11 -26.06 89.59
C ILE A 407 -32.56 -25.81 90.05
N PRO A 408 -33.19 -26.75 90.78
CA PRO A 408 -34.56 -26.58 91.28
C PRO A 408 -34.62 -25.72 92.55
N ASP A 409 -35.77 -25.08 92.78
CA ASP A 409 -36.09 -24.35 94.01
C ASP A 409 -36.62 -25.30 95.09
N ALA A 410 -36.35 -25.01 96.37
CA ALA A 410 -36.90 -25.78 97.48
C ALA A 410 -38.45 -25.66 97.57
N SER A 411 -39.14 -26.80 97.73
CA SER A 411 -40.59 -26.84 97.95
C SER A 411 -41.01 -27.98 98.89
N THR A 412 -42.32 -28.17 99.07
CA THR A 412 -42.87 -29.34 99.77
C THR A 412 -42.72 -30.66 99.00
N THR A 413 -42.42 -30.62 97.69
CA THR A 413 -42.33 -31.81 96.82
C THR A 413 -41.01 -31.92 96.04
N VAL A 414 -40.14 -30.91 96.12
CA VAL A 414 -38.89 -30.84 95.37
C VAL A 414 -37.74 -30.46 96.30
N ARG A 415 -36.66 -31.25 96.25
CA ARG A 415 -35.37 -30.90 96.88
C ARG A 415 -34.69 -29.87 95.99
N GLY A 416 -34.30 -28.72 96.55
CA GLY A 416 -33.76 -27.61 95.78
C GLY A 416 -33.09 -26.56 96.64
N VAL A 417 -32.60 -25.50 95.99
CA VAL A 417 -31.87 -24.40 96.62
C VAL A 417 -32.81 -23.33 97.19
N ILE A 418 -32.32 -22.56 98.15
CA ILE A 418 -32.99 -21.37 98.66
C ILE A 418 -32.65 -20.19 97.76
N ASN A 419 -33.66 -19.40 97.40
CA ASN A 419 -33.52 -18.21 96.56
C ASN A 419 -34.43 -17.07 97.05
N LEU A 420 -34.40 -15.94 96.33
CA LEU A 420 -35.10 -14.70 96.69
C LEU A 420 -36.58 -14.64 96.25
N LEU A 421 -37.19 -15.76 95.82
CA LEU A 421 -38.60 -15.77 95.42
C LEU A 421 -39.52 -15.59 96.64
N SER A 422 -40.61 -14.87 96.44
CA SER A 422 -41.58 -14.50 97.47
C SER A 422 -42.41 -15.70 97.95
N GLY A 423 -41.86 -16.44 98.92
CA GLY A 423 -42.52 -17.58 99.56
C GLY A 423 -41.95 -18.92 99.11
N GLN A 424 -40.90 -19.39 99.79
CA GLN A 424 -40.43 -20.77 99.70
C GLN A 424 -40.97 -21.62 100.85
N THR A 425 -41.04 -22.94 100.64
CA THR A 425 -41.48 -23.92 101.64
C THR A 425 -40.54 -25.11 101.65
N PHE A 426 -40.47 -25.82 102.78
CA PHE A 426 -39.58 -26.98 102.92
C PHE A 426 -40.34 -28.17 103.51
N ALA A 427 -40.23 -29.35 102.89
CA ALA A 427 -40.73 -30.60 103.47
C ALA A 427 -39.70 -31.33 104.34
N GLY A 428 -40.20 -32.13 105.29
CA GLY A 428 -39.41 -32.97 106.20
C GLY A 428 -38.71 -32.20 107.33
N TYR A 429 -38.17 -32.92 108.31
CA TYR A 429 -37.47 -32.32 109.45
C TYR A 429 -36.31 -31.41 109.03
N LYS A 430 -36.07 -30.34 109.81
CA LYS A 430 -35.00 -29.36 109.62
C LYS A 430 -34.20 -29.24 110.90
N GLY A 431 -32.94 -29.66 110.86
CA GLY A 431 -31.98 -29.43 111.93
C GLY A 431 -31.11 -28.23 111.62
N PHE A 432 -31.03 -27.27 112.55
CA PHE A 432 -30.07 -26.17 112.51
C PHE A 432 -29.06 -26.44 113.63
N ARG A 433 -27.79 -26.68 113.27
CA ARG A 433 -26.75 -27.05 114.24
C ARG A 433 -26.38 -25.88 115.17
N ASP A 434 -26.32 -24.67 114.61
CA ASP A 434 -25.74 -23.50 115.28
C ASP A 434 -26.84 -22.51 115.71
N SER A 435 -27.35 -21.68 114.80
CA SER A 435 -28.43 -20.73 115.09
C SER A 435 -29.38 -20.51 113.92
N LEU A 436 -30.68 -20.36 114.19
CA LEU A 436 -31.69 -19.87 113.25
C LEU A 436 -32.05 -18.42 113.58
N ALA A 437 -31.85 -17.53 112.60
CA ALA A 437 -32.10 -16.10 112.72
C ALA A 437 -33.23 -15.65 111.79
N VAL A 438 -34.18 -14.88 112.29
CA VAL A 438 -35.33 -14.36 111.54
C VAL A 438 -35.40 -12.85 111.70
N GLY A 439 -35.42 -12.10 110.60
CA GLY A 439 -35.51 -10.63 110.61
C GLY A 439 -34.24 -9.88 111.05
N VAL A 440 -33.10 -10.56 111.18
CA VAL A 440 -31.80 -9.91 111.44
C VAL A 440 -31.19 -9.36 110.15
N ALA A 441 -30.35 -8.32 110.26
CA ALA A 441 -29.63 -7.78 109.10
C ALA A 441 -28.57 -8.78 108.58
N GLU A 442 -28.34 -8.77 107.27
CA GLU A 442 -27.34 -9.63 106.62
C GLU A 442 -25.95 -9.47 107.27
N GLY A 443 -25.19 -10.58 107.39
CA GLY A 443 -23.89 -10.60 108.06
C GLY A 443 -23.93 -10.51 109.59
N THR A 444 -25.09 -10.26 110.21
CA THR A 444 -25.20 -10.20 111.68
C THR A 444 -25.27 -11.60 112.27
N LYS A 445 -24.28 -11.97 113.09
CA LYS A 445 -24.30 -13.23 113.85
C LYS A 445 -25.37 -13.18 114.95
N SER A 446 -26.21 -14.20 115.03
CA SER A 446 -27.17 -14.33 116.13
C SER A 446 -26.49 -14.58 117.48
N ASN A 447 -27.07 -14.00 118.54
CA ASN A 447 -26.63 -14.18 119.92
C ASN A 447 -27.37 -15.33 120.65
N SER A 448 -28.37 -15.93 120.01
CA SER A 448 -29.17 -17.05 120.49
C SER A 448 -29.27 -18.13 119.41
N THR A 449 -29.46 -19.40 119.81
CA THR A 449 -29.68 -20.54 118.90
C THR A 449 -30.99 -20.41 118.11
N PHE A 450 -31.97 -19.68 118.63
CA PHE A 450 -33.11 -19.16 117.90
C PHE A 450 -33.27 -17.68 118.22
N GLN A 451 -33.26 -16.81 117.20
CA GLN A 451 -33.42 -15.37 117.36
C GLN A 451 -34.45 -14.83 116.37
N VAL A 452 -35.48 -14.17 116.88
CA VAL A 452 -36.48 -13.45 116.08
C VAL A 452 -36.34 -11.96 116.38
N ASN A 453 -35.94 -11.17 115.39
CA ASN A 453 -35.92 -9.72 115.44
C ASN A 453 -37.23 -9.19 114.83
N GLY A 454 -38.33 -9.34 115.57
CA GLY A 454 -39.68 -9.07 115.10
C GLY A 454 -40.73 -9.65 116.05
N SER A 455 -41.98 -9.74 115.59
CA SER A 455 -43.06 -10.39 116.34
C SER A 455 -42.99 -11.92 116.24
N MET A 456 -43.40 -12.60 117.31
CA MET A 456 -43.61 -14.06 117.33
C MET A 456 -45.05 -14.33 117.74
N ALA A 457 -45.77 -15.10 116.92
CA ALA A 457 -47.09 -15.63 117.26
C ALA A 457 -46.95 -17.05 117.82
N THR A 458 -47.74 -17.38 118.84
CA THR A 458 -47.83 -18.74 119.42
C THR A 458 -49.30 -19.16 119.48
N ASN A 459 -49.56 -20.46 119.66
CA ASN A 459 -50.94 -20.95 119.71
C ASN A 459 -51.68 -20.47 120.96
N LEU A 460 -52.89 -19.96 120.77
CA LEU A 460 -53.78 -19.44 121.81
C LEU A 460 -55.09 -20.22 121.81
N THR A 461 -55.30 -21.01 122.85
CA THR A 461 -56.48 -21.87 123.01
C THR A 461 -57.37 -21.30 124.12
N LYS A 462 -58.67 -21.10 123.86
CA LYS A 462 -59.65 -20.69 124.87
C LYS A 462 -60.55 -21.87 125.24
N VAL A 463 -60.78 -22.08 126.53
CA VAL A 463 -61.60 -23.18 127.07
C VAL A 463 -62.60 -22.67 128.11
N THR A 464 -63.78 -23.30 128.14
CA THR A 464 -64.90 -22.99 129.07
C THR A 464 -65.27 -24.20 129.95
N SER A 465 -64.48 -25.26 129.88
CA SER A 465 -64.60 -26.52 130.63
C SER A 465 -63.20 -27.07 130.91
N SER A 466 -63.08 -28.05 131.81
CA SER A 466 -61.80 -28.71 132.12
C SER A 466 -61.15 -29.28 130.87
N TYR A 467 -59.83 -29.09 130.73
CA TYR A 467 -59.11 -29.30 129.46
C TYR A 467 -57.72 -29.91 129.70
N THR A 468 -57.32 -30.82 128.81
CA THR A 468 -55.97 -31.40 128.80
C THR A 468 -55.12 -30.71 127.73
N VAL A 469 -54.01 -30.12 128.15
CA VAL A 469 -53.13 -29.32 127.29
C VAL A 469 -52.33 -30.22 126.33
N THR A 470 -52.27 -29.84 125.06
CA THR A 470 -51.65 -30.61 123.98
C THR A 470 -50.29 -30.04 123.56
N VAL A 471 -49.52 -30.81 122.78
CA VAL A 471 -48.22 -30.38 122.22
C VAL A 471 -48.32 -29.18 121.26
N ALA A 472 -49.52 -28.87 120.75
CA ALA A 472 -49.79 -27.74 119.87
C ALA A 472 -50.09 -26.44 120.65
N ASP A 473 -50.39 -26.53 121.94
CA ASP A 473 -50.73 -25.37 122.76
C ASP A 473 -49.49 -24.58 123.19
N ASN A 474 -49.72 -23.33 123.58
CA ASN A 474 -48.74 -22.51 124.29
C ASN A 474 -49.40 -21.66 125.37
N THR A 475 -50.50 -20.98 125.06
CA THR A 475 -51.32 -20.25 126.04
C THR A 475 -52.75 -20.81 126.06
N VAL A 476 -53.23 -21.16 127.26
CA VAL A 476 -54.60 -21.59 127.53
C VAL A 476 -55.33 -20.52 128.34
N LEU A 477 -56.43 -20.00 127.80
CA LEU A 477 -57.34 -19.09 128.49
C LEU A 477 -58.50 -19.89 129.08
N ALA A 478 -58.48 -20.10 130.40
CA ALA A 478 -59.49 -20.85 131.13
C ALA A 478 -60.59 -19.89 131.66
N ASP A 479 -61.78 -19.99 131.08
CA ASP A 479 -62.92 -19.10 131.35
C ASP A 479 -63.81 -19.66 132.48
N ALA A 480 -63.49 -19.31 133.72
CA ALA A 480 -64.15 -19.82 134.92
C ALA A 480 -65.53 -19.17 135.21
N THR A 481 -66.08 -18.40 134.27
CA THR A 481 -67.43 -17.82 134.34
C THR A 481 -68.49 -18.89 134.66
N GLY A 482 -68.40 -20.05 134.00
CA GLY A 482 -69.37 -21.15 134.15
C GLY A 482 -69.22 -21.99 135.42
N GLY A 483 -68.03 -22.03 136.04
CA GLY A 483 -67.72 -22.89 137.17
C GLY A 483 -66.20 -23.01 137.37
N ALA A 484 -65.78 -23.69 138.44
CA ALA A 484 -64.37 -24.04 138.62
C ALA A 484 -63.90 -24.99 137.51
N LEU A 485 -62.66 -24.83 137.04
CA LEU A 485 -62.10 -25.57 135.90
C LEU A 485 -60.81 -26.29 136.28
N THR A 486 -60.59 -27.48 135.73
CA THR A 486 -59.31 -28.18 135.85
C THR A 486 -58.55 -28.15 134.52
N ILE A 487 -57.36 -27.53 134.51
CA ILE A 487 -56.45 -27.55 133.36
C ILE A 487 -55.35 -28.57 133.63
N THR A 488 -55.33 -29.65 132.87
CA THR A 488 -54.40 -30.77 133.06
C THR A 488 -53.21 -30.63 132.11
N LEU A 489 -52.02 -30.42 132.66
CA LEU A 489 -50.77 -30.40 131.91
C LEU A 489 -50.39 -31.82 131.47
N PRO A 490 -49.77 -31.99 130.28
CA PRO A 490 -49.35 -33.30 129.80
C PRO A 490 -48.22 -33.88 130.65
N SER A 491 -47.98 -35.19 130.49
CA SER A 491 -46.84 -35.86 131.13
C SER A 491 -45.51 -35.19 130.72
N PRO A 492 -44.63 -34.84 131.68
CA PRO A 492 -43.42 -34.07 131.40
C PRO A 492 -42.31 -34.88 130.70
N THR A 493 -42.33 -36.21 130.81
CA THR A 493 -41.21 -37.12 130.50
C THR A 493 -40.55 -36.94 129.12
N ASN A 494 -41.32 -36.57 128.09
CA ASN A 494 -40.82 -36.43 126.72
C ASN A 494 -40.79 -34.98 126.22
N ILE A 495 -40.95 -34.00 127.11
CA ILE A 495 -41.05 -32.57 126.78
C ILE A 495 -40.23 -31.65 127.71
N PRO A 496 -38.99 -32.02 128.11
CA PRO A 496 -38.17 -31.17 128.98
C PRO A 496 -37.98 -29.77 128.37
N GLY A 497 -38.08 -28.75 129.20
CA GLY A 497 -38.03 -27.34 128.81
C GLY A 497 -39.35 -26.79 128.21
N ARG A 498 -40.40 -27.59 128.03
CA ARG A 498 -41.70 -27.12 127.51
C ARG A 498 -42.33 -26.09 128.45
N ILE A 499 -42.80 -25.00 127.86
CA ILE A 499 -43.50 -23.90 128.55
C ILE A 499 -44.97 -23.87 128.14
N TYR A 500 -45.86 -23.77 129.12
CA TYR A 500 -47.28 -23.42 128.93
C TYR A 500 -47.66 -22.24 129.81
N THR A 501 -48.56 -21.38 129.33
CA THR A 501 -49.20 -20.34 130.15
C THR A 501 -50.68 -20.67 130.33
N VAL A 502 -51.13 -20.76 131.58
CA VAL A 502 -52.55 -20.90 131.91
C VAL A 502 -53.02 -19.59 132.52
N LYS A 503 -54.00 -18.95 131.89
CA LYS A 503 -54.60 -17.71 132.39
C LYS A 503 -56.06 -17.93 132.74
N LYS A 504 -56.42 -17.59 133.99
CA LYS A 504 -57.82 -17.48 134.38
C LYS A 504 -58.42 -16.22 133.76
N ILE A 505 -59.54 -16.36 133.08
CA ILE A 505 -60.33 -15.26 132.52
C ILE A 505 -61.81 -15.44 132.91
N GLY A 506 -62.63 -14.43 132.61
CA GLY A 506 -64.05 -14.42 132.93
C GLY A 506 -64.36 -13.61 134.18
N ASN A 507 -65.45 -13.98 134.86
CA ASN A 507 -65.97 -13.32 136.07
C ASN A 507 -66.28 -14.33 137.19
N GLY A 508 -65.45 -15.36 137.31
CA GLY A 508 -65.67 -16.46 138.25
C GLY A 508 -65.53 -16.09 139.73
N GLY A 509 -64.90 -14.96 140.04
CA GLY A 509 -64.54 -14.58 141.41
C GLY A 509 -63.55 -15.56 142.05
N ILE A 510 -63.30 -15.43 143.35
CA ILE A 510 -62.43 -16.36 144.06
C ILE A 510 -63.05 -17.75 144.26
N ASP A 511 -64.38 -17.86 144.18
CA ASP A 511 -65.13 -19.11 144.46
C ASP A 511 -65.10 -20.12 143.30
N LYS A 512 -64.84 -19.67 142.07
CA LYS A 512 -64.69 -20.53 140.89
C LYS A 512 -63.24 -20.53 140.45
N GLU A 513 -62.42 -21.28 141.15
CA GLU A 513 -60.99 -21.39 140.90
C GLU A 513 -60.66 -22.10 139.57
N VAL A 514 -59.45 -21.83 139.03
CA VAL A 514 -58.84 -22.68 138.00
C VAL A 514 -57.75 -23.52 138.65
N THR A 515 -58.04 -24.80 138.84
CA THR A 515 -57.08 -25.80 139.32
C THR A 515 -56.21 -26.25 138.16
N ILE A 516 -54.91 -26.04 138.23
CA ILE A 516 -53.94 -26.63 137.30
C ILE A 516 -53.43 -27.91 137.93
N SER A 517 -53.58 -29.02 137.23
CA SER A 517 -53.07 -30.34 137.62
C SER A 517 -52.02 -30.81 136.61
N ALA A 518 -51.20 -31.77 137.00
CA ALA A 518 -50.27 -32.44 136.07
C ALA A 518 -50.71 -33.90 135.86
N ALA A 519 -50.67 -34.38 134.62
CA ALA A 519 -50.91 -35.80 134.31
C ALA A 519 -49.75 -36.72 134.77
N GLY A 520 -48.65 -36.15 135.23
CA GLY A 520 -47.53 -36.82 135.89
C GLY A 520 -46.56 -35.78 136.46
N GLY A 521 -45.87 -36.13 137.54
CA GLY A 521 -45.06 -35.18 138.32
C GLY A 521 -45.92 -34.29 139.24
N THR A 522 -45.27 -33.28 139.80
CA THR A 522 -45.85 -32.23 140.66
C THR A 522 -45.72 -30.85 140.01
N ILE A 523 -46.37 -29.85 140.61
CA ILE A 523 -46.26 -28.43 140.28
C ILE A 523 -45.72 -27.69 141.52
N ASP A 524 -44.50 -27.18 141.46
CA ASP A 524 -43.76 -26.62 142.62
C ASP A 524 -43.83 -27.55 143.87
N GLY A 525 -43.71 -28.87 143.67
CA GLY A 525 -43.80 -29.88 144.74
C GLY A 525 -45.22 -30.21 145.24
N SER A 526 -46.26 -29.57 144.69
CA SER A 526 -47.67 -29.83 145.01
C SER A 526 -48.38 -30.58 143.88
N THR A 527 -49.45 -31.32 144.16
CA THR A 527 -50.20 -32.03 143.10
C THR A 527 -50.99 -31.10 142.16
N ASN A 528 -51.35 -29.91 142.65
CA ASN A 528 -52.08 -28.89 141.92
C ASN A 528 -51.53 -27.48 142.22
N TYR A 529 -51.68 -26.57 141.26
CA TYR A 529 -51.56 -25.13 141.47
C TYR A 529 -52.90 -24.44 141.21
N ILE A 530 -53.38 -23.60 142.12
CA ILE A 530 -54.72 -23.02 142.03
C ILE A 530 -54.65 -21.52 141.71
N ILE A 531 -55.35 -21.11 140.64
CA ILE A 531 -55.58 -19.69 140.33
C ILE A 531 -56.96 -19.28 140.87
N TYR A 532 -56.98 -18.52 141.96
CA TYR A 532 -58.21 -17.97 142.53
C TYR A 532 -58.68 -16.70 141.82
N ASN A 533 -57.79 -15.73 141.61
CA ASN A 533 -58.16 -14.41 141.10
C ASN A 533 -58.40 -14.41 139.58
N ASP A 534 -59.52 -13.86 139.13
CA ASP A 534 -59.77 -13.63 137.71
C ASP A 534 -58.68 -12.74 137.09
N TRP A 535 -58.43 -12.91 135.79
CA TRP A 535 -57.45 -12.15 135.00
C TRP A 535 -55.97 -12.35 135.38
N THR A 536 -55.68 -13.20 136.36
CA THR A 536 -54.32 -13.65 136.71
C THR A 536 -53.92 -14.90 135.92
N PHE A 537 -52.62 -15.14 135.79
CA PHE A 537 -52.07 -16.26 135.03
C PHE A 537 -50.89 -16.88 135.78
N VAL A 538 -50.52 -18.08 135.36
CA VAL A 538 -49.18 -18.61 135.60
C VAL A 538 -48.57 -19.14 134.32
N THR A 539 -47.26 -18.98 134.20
CA THR A 539 -46.45 -19.68 133.19
C THR A 539 -45.67 -20.78 133.90
N LEU A 540 -45.84 -22.01 133.43
CA LEU A 540 -45.16 -23.18 133.97
C LEU A 540 -44.16 -23.72 132.94
N GLN A 541 -43.03 -24.19 133.43
CA GLN A 541 -42.02 -24.90 132.64
C GLN A 541 -41.69 -26.23 133.30
N THR A 542 -41.52 -27.29 132.51
CA THR A 542 -41.06 -28.59 133.02
C THR A 542 -39.58 -28.81 132.78
N ASP A 543 -38.93 -29.54 133.68
CA ASP A 543 -37.56 -30.07 133.53
C ASP A 543 -37.53 -31.47 132.87
N GLY A 544 -38.69 -32.11 132.67
CA GLY A 544 -38.85 -33.50 132.24
C GLY A 544 -39.41 -34.43 133.31
N THR A 545 -39.45 -34.02 134.58
CA THR A 545 -39.95 -34.81 135.72
C THR A 545 -41.12 -34.12 136.42
N ASP A 546 -40.98 -32.82 136.69
CA ASP A 546 -41.93 -31.97 137.41
C ASP A 546 -42.23 -30.69 136.61
N TRP A 547 -43.17 -29.89 137.09
CA TRP A 547 -43.53 -28.57 136.58
C TRP A 547 -43.20 -27.48 137.60
N PHE A 548 -42.69 -26.35 137.13
CA PHE A 548 -42.28 -25.21 137.96
C PHE A 548 -42.97 -23.93 137.52
N VAL A 549 -43.49 -23.13 138.45
CA VAL A 549 -44.09 -21.82 138.13
C VAL A 549 -42.99 -20.78 137.96
N ILE A 550 -42.68 -20.45 136.71
CA ILE A 550 -41.61 -19.51 136.34
C ILE A 550 -42.09 -18.05 136.22
N LYS A 551 -43.41 -17.81 136.19
CA LYS A 551 -44.02 -16.47 136.13
C LYS A 551 -45.45 -16.50 136.65
N LYS A 552 -45.88 -15.46 137.36
CA LYS A 552 -47.25 -15.23 137.86
C LYS A 552 -47.51 -13.73 138.04
#